data_AF-A0A9X2BE50-F1
#
_entry.id   AF-A0A9X2BE50-F1
#
_cell.length_a   1.000
_cell.length_b   1.000
_cell.length_c   1.000
_cell.angle_alpha   90.00
_cell.angle_beta   90.00
_cell.angle_gamma   90.00
#
_symmetry.space_group_name_H-M   'P 1'
#
loop_
_entity.id
_entity.type
_entity.pdbx_description
1 polymer ?
#
loop_
_entity_poly.entity_id
_entity_poly.type
_entity_poly.pdbx_seq_one_letter_code
_entity_poly.pdbx_strand_id
1 'polypeptide(L)' 'MVEVLLAALLPIVLQLLFNRVLFSKYLPVMITLLILLFAFDGLNQPVYLQATALCSVLAGYWLGLNIHKKQARKMK' A
#
# COMPACT_ATOMS: atom_id res chain seq x y z
N MET A 1 -5.36 -5.39 -18.75
CA MET A 1 -4.44 -4.22 -18.59
C MET A 1 -4.86 -3.29 -17.46
N VAL A 2 -6.13 -2.89 -17.39
CA VAL A 2 -6.65 -2.04 -16.29
C VAL A 2 -6.47 -2.68 -14.90
N GLU A 3 -6.65 -4.01 -14.80
CA GLU A 3 -6.43 -4.77 -13.56
C GLU A 3 -4.98 -4.69 -13.06
N VAL A 4 -4.00 -4.78 -13.96
CA VAL A 4 -2.57 -4.66 -13.62
C VAL A 4 -2.27 -3.24 -13.14
N LEU A 5 -2.87 -2.24 -13.80
CA LEU A 5 -2.74 -0.84 -13.40
C LEU A 5 -3.32 -0.61 -12.00
N LEU A 6 -4.52 -1.15 -11.73
CA LEU A 6 -5.18 -1.10 -10.42
C LEU A 6 -4.36 -1.82 -9.35
N ALA A 7 -3.91 -3.04 -9.63
CA ALA A 7 -3.05 -3.82 -8.73
C ALA A 7 -1.76 -3.07 -8.39
N ALA A 8 -1.24 -2.27 -9.33
CA ALA A 8 -0.04 -1.47 -9.09
C ALA A 8 -0.30 -0.17 -8.33
N LEU A 9 -1.31 0.60 -8.73
CA LEU A 9 -1.57 1.96 -8.21
C LEU A 9 -2.36 1.98 -6.91
N LEU A 10 -3.37 1.12 -6.78
CA LEU A 10 -4.28 1.10 -5.64
C LEU A 10 -3.53 0.94 -4.30
N PRO A 11 -2.63 -0.05 -4.13
CA PRO A 11 -1.88 -0.18 -2.88
C PRO A 11 -1.00 1.03 -2.59
N ILE A 12 -0.33 1.60 -3.59
CA ILE A 12 0.53 2.77 -3.40
C ILE A 12 -0.29 3.97 -2.90
N VAL A 13 -1.42 4.25 -3.56
CA VAL A 13 -2.29 5.37 -3.19
C VAL A 13 -2.85 5.19 -1.79
N LEU A 14 -3.42 4.01 -1.49
CA LEU A 14 -3.97 3.70 -0.16
C LEU A 14 -2.91 3.86 0.93
N GLN A 15 -1.71 3.35 0.70
CA GLN A 15 -0.65 3.36 1.68
C GLN A 15 -0.15 4.76 1.98
N LEU A 16 -0.04 5.63 0.97
CA LEU A 16 0.28 7.05 1.16
C LEU A 16 -0.83 7.80 1.90
N LEU A 17 -2.09 7.54 1.56
CA LEU A 17 -3.27 8.15 2.19
C LEU A 17 -3.34 7.77 3.68
N PHE A 18 -3.23 6.48 3.98
CA PHE A 18 -3.22 5.96 5.34
C PHE A 18 -2.00 6.42 6.14
N ASN A 19 -0.82 6.54 5.53
CA ASN A 19 0.34 7.09 6.22
C ASN A 19 0.13 8.54 6.67
N ARG A 20 -0.64 9.32 5.91
CA ARG A 20 -0.97 10.70 6.25
C ARG A 20 -2.05 10.80 7.33
N VAL A 21 -2.97 9.84 7.40
CA VAL A 21 -4.12 9.85 8.32
C VAL A 21 -3.82 9.16 9.66
N LEU A 22 -3.17 7.99 9.63
CA LEU A 22 -3.00 7.12 10.80
C LEU A 22 -1.73 7.41 11.59
N PHE A 23 -0.81 8.25 11.07
CA PHE A 23 0.48 8.64 11.67
C PHE A 23 1.31 7.48 12.26
N SER A 24 1.05 6.25 11.81
CA SER A 24 1.64 5.03 12.33
C SER A 24 2.45 4.33 11.25
N LYS A 25 3.56 3.72 11.65
CA LYS A 25 4.50 3.09 10.73
C LYS A 25 3.98 1.80 10.10
N TYR A 26 3.17 1.01 10.82
CA TYR A 26 2.80 -0.35 10.40
C TYR A 26 1.30 -0.51 10.12
N LEU A 27 0.44 0.30 10.73
CA LEU A 27 -1.01 0.27 10.52
C LEU A 27 -1.41 0.44 9.05
N PRO A 28 -0.84 1.42 8.31
CA PRO A 28 -1.15 1.64 6.90
C PRO A 28 -0.91 0.40 6.03
N VAL A 29 0.21 -0.30 6.27
CA VAL A 29 0.57 -1.53 5.54
C VAL A 29 -0.46 -2.63 5.79
N MET A 30 -0.80 -2.85 7.07
CA MET A 30 -1.75 -3.87 7.49
C MET A 30 -3.13 -3.66 6.86
N ILE A 31 -3.60 -2.41 6.85
CA ILE A 31 -4.90 -2.06 6.26
C ILE A 31 -4.85 -2.20 4.73
N THR A 32 -3.79 -1.75 4.07
CA THR A 32 -3.63 -1.92 2.62
C THR A 32 -3.61 -3.39 2.22
N LEU A 33 -2.94 -4.26 2.98
CA LEU A 33 -2.94 -5.71 2.74
C LEU A 33 -4.32 -6.33 2.92
N LEU A 34 -5.06 -5.96 3.98
CA LEU A 34 -6.43 -6.41 4.18
C LEU A 34 -7.33 -5.97 3.02
N ILE A 35 -7.25 -4.70 2.61
CA ILE A 35 -8.04 -4.20 1.48
C ILE A 35 -7.69 -4.95 0.20
N LEU A 36 -6.41 -5.22 -0.08
CA LEU A 36 -6.04 -6.02 -1.25
C LEU A 36 -6.64 -7.43 -1.21
N LEU A 37 -6.61 -8.07 -0.04
CA LEU A 37 -7.16 -9.42 0.17
C LEU A 37 -8.68 -9.44 -0.06
N PHE A 38 -9.41 -8.41 0.33
CA PHE A 38 -10.87 -8.36 0.12
C PHE A 38 -11.28 -7.76 -1.23
N ALA A 39 -10.55 -6.78 -1.76
CA ALA A 39 -10.90 -6.05 -2.97
C ALA A 39 -10.55 -6.80 -4.26
N PHE A 40 -9.52 -7.65 -4.24
CA PHE A 40 -9.11 -8.46 -5.38
C PHE A 40 -9.65 -9.91 -5.30
N ASP A 41 -10.78 -10.11 -4.61
CA ASP A 41 -11.42 -11.43 -4.45
C ASP A 41 -10.49 -12.49 -3.82
N GLY A 42 -9.60 -12.05 -2.93
CA GLY A 42 -8.64 -12.90 -2.22
C GLY A 42 -7.56 -13.51 -3.11
N LEU A 43 -7.34 -14.80 -2.93
CA LEU A 43 -6.31 -15.59 -3.62
C LEU A 43 -6.78 -16.15 -4.98
N ASN A 44 -8.03 -15.86 -5.39
CA ASN A 44 -8.59 -16.36 -6.64
C ASN A 44 -8.03 -15.65 -7.89
N GLN A 45 -7.30 -14.54 -7.70
CA GLN A 45 -6.68 -13.84 -8.82
C GLN A 45 -5.41 -14.52 -9.32
N PRO A 46 -5.10 -14.37 -10.62
CA PRO A 46 -3.92 -14.97 -11.21
C PRO A 46 -2.64 -14.46 -10.54
N VAL A 47 -1.67 -15.37 -10.40
CA VAL A 47 -0.43 -15.18 -9.64
C VAL A 47 0.32 -13.91 -10.05
N TYR A 48 0.26 -13.53 -11.33
CA TYR A 48 0.91 -12.31 -11.82
C TYR A 48 0.32 -11.01 -11.23
N LEU A 49 -1.00 -10.96 -10.96
CA LEU A 49 -1.66 -9.82 -10.31
C LEU A 49 -1.31 -9.75 -8.81
N GLN A 50 -1.29 -10.90 -8.14
CA GLN A 50 -0.88 -10.96 -6.73
C GLN A 50 0.58 -10.50 -6.55
N ALA A 51 1.47 -10.95 -7.43
CA ALA A 51 2.87 -10.56 -7.39
C ALA A 51 3.05 -9.04 -7.65
N THR A 52 2.32 -8.48 -8.62
CA THR A 52 2.37 -7.03 -8.87
C THR A 52 1.80 -6.22 -7.71
N ALA A 53 0.68 -6.65 -7.13
CA ALA A 53 0.12 -6.01 -5.94
C ALA A 53 1.09 -6.05 -4.74
N LEU A 54 1.72 -7.19 -4.48
CA LEU A 54 2.73 -7.33 -3.41
C LEU A 54 3.93 -6.41 -3.63
N CYS A 55 4.48 -6.38 -4.85
CA CYS A 55 5.58 -5.48 -5.20
C CYS A 55 5.19 -4.01 -5.00
N SER A 56 3.96 -3.64 -5.35
CA SER A 56 3.46 -2.29 -5.17
C SER A 56 3.18 -1.92 -3.71
N VAL A 57 2.77 -2.86 -2.86
CA VAL A 57 2.68 -2.63 -1.40
C VAL A 57 4.08 -2.36 -0.82
N LEU A 58 5.10 -3.09 -1.26
CA LEU A 58 6.48 -2.84 -0.82
C LEU A 58 6.97 -1.46 -1.26
N ALA A 59 6.70 -1.08 -2.51
CA ALA A 59 7.03 0.25 -3.02
C ALA A 59 6.28 1.36 -2.27
N GLY A 60 4.96 1.18 -2.06
CA GLY A 60 4.10 2.08 -1.30
C GLY A 60 4.55 2.23 0.15
N TYR A 61 4.97 1.13 0.79
CA TYR A 61 5.53 1.15 2.13
C TYR A 61 6.81 1.97 2.21
N TRP A 62 7.73 1.74 1.27
CA TRP A 62 9.01 2.46 1.25
C TRP A 62 8.82 3.96 1.04
N LEU A 63 7.93 4.36 0.13
CA LEU A 63 7.53 5.75 -0.06
C LEU A 63 6.85 6.33 1.18
N GLY A 64 5.94 5.57 1.80
CA GLY A 64 5.29 5.93 3.05
C GLY A 64 6.31 6.20 4.16
N LEU A 65 7.26 5.30 4.39
CA LEU A 65 8.31 5.47 5.40
C LEU A 65 9.08 6.78 5.23
N ASN A 66 9.38 7.16 3.99
CA ASN A 66 10.06 8.43 3.71
C ASN A 66 9.20 9.65 4.08
N ILE A 67 7.88 9.58 3.87
CA ILE A 67 6.93 10.62 4.31
C ILE A 67 6.85 10.67 5.84
N HIS A 68 6.71 9.51 6.49
CA HIS A 68 6.60 9.45 7.94
C HIS A 68 7.88 9.96 8.63
N LYS A 69 9.07 9.60 8.12
CA LYS A 69 10.36 10.14 8.59
C LYS A 69 10.50 11.66 8.35
N LYS A 70 9.90 12.19 7.27
CA LYS A 70 9.87 13.65 7.03
C LYS A 70 8.93 14.36 8.00
N GLN A 71 7.76 13.78 8.29
CA GLN A 71 6.81 14.33 9.26
C GLN A 71 7.35 14.29 10.69
N ALA A 72 7.95 13.17 11.11
CA ALA A 72 8.57 13.03 12.43
C ALA A 72 9.70 14.05 12.67
N ARG A 73 10.45 14.43 11.62
CA ARG A 73 11.47 15.49 11.70
C ARG A 73 10.90 16.91 11.79
N LYS A 74 9.67 17.14 11.34
CA LYS A 74 9.00 18.46 11.45
C LYS A 74 8.27 18.67 12.77
N MET A 75 7.92 17.58 13.48
CA MET A 75 7.29 17.64 14.80
C MET A 75 8.30 17.69 15.96
N LYS A 76 9.60 17.71 15.65
CA LYS A 76 10.70 17.81 16.62
C LYS A 76 11.32 19.19 16.53
#